data_AF-A0A354X7K2-F1
#
_entry.id   AF-A0A354X7K2-F1
#
_cell.length_a   1.000
_cell.length_b   1.000
_cell.length_c   1.000
_cell.angle_alpha   90.00
_cell.angle_beta   90.00
_cell.angle_gamma   90.00
#
_symmetry.space_group_name_H-M   'P 1'
#
loop_
_entity.id
_entity.type
_entity.pdbx_description
1 polymer ?
#
loop_
_entity_poly.entity_id
_entity_poly.type
_entity_poly.pdbx_seq_one_letter_code
_entity_poly.pdbx_strand_id
1 'polypeptide(L)'
;MQQVFQYIRYGFWAITFFAFVYSCANMASPSGGEYDVAPPKIRRANPDFNALNSSKTVVEIEFDENIKIESPSEKVIITPPQQNMPVIKSVGRKAVVELNDELLPNTTYTIDFTDAIVDNNEANPLENFVYSFSTGDRLDTLAVSGKVL
;
A
#
# COMPACT_ATOMS: atom_id res chain seq x y z
N MET A 1 -6.57 2.95 -76.67
CA MET A 1 -5.52 3.15 -75.64
C MET A 1 -6.08 3.73 -74.33
N GLN A 2 -6.93 4.76 -74.35
CA GLN A 2 -7.51 5.40 -73.14
C GLN A 2 -8.17 4.41 -72.15
N GLN A 3 -8.96 3.46 -72.65
CA GLN A 3 -9.71 2.51 -71.82
C GLN A 3 -8.77 1.55 -71.05
N VAL A 4 -7.66 1.13 -71.67
CA VAL A 4 -6.66 0.24 -71.05
C VAL A 4 -5.94 0.96 -69.90
N PHE A 5 -5.56 2.22 -70.09
CA PHE A 5 -4.99 3.04 -69.01
C PHE A 5 -5.97 3.26 -67.85
N GLN A 6 -7.27 3.35 -68.15
CA GLN A 6 -8.30 3.49 -67.13
C GLN A 6 -8.48 2.22 -66.29
N TYR A 7 -8.44 1.03 -66.90
CA TYR A 7 -8.45 -0.25 -66.17
C TYR A 7 -7.19 -0.46 -65.32
N ILE A 8 -6.00 -0.12 -65.83
CA ILE A 8 -4.74 -0.18 -65.08
C ILE A 8 -4.80 0.74 -63.86
N ARG A 9 -5.36 1.95 -64.02
CA ARG A 9 -5.52 2.91 -62.92
C ARG A 9 -6.48 2.40 -61.85
N TYR A 10 -7.63 1.82 -62.21
CA TYR A 10 -8.56 1.23 -61.24
C TYR A 10 -7.96 0.00 -60.54
N GLY A 11 -7.21 -0.84 -61.26
CA GLY A 11 -6.48 -1.96 -60.66
C GLY A 11 -5.45 -1.51 -59.63
N PHE A 12 -4.69 -0.46 -59.94
CA PHE A 12 -3.73 0.13 -59.01
C PHE A 12 -4.42 0.65 -57.74
N TRP A 13 -5.50 1.43 -57.87
CA TRP A 13 -6.26 1.92 -56.72
C TRP A 13 -6.88 0.81 -55.87
N ALA A 14 -7.36 -0.27 -56.50
CA ALA A 14 -7.91 -1.42 -55.81
C ALA A 14 -6.84 -2.18 -55.01
N ILE A 15 -5.64 -2.36 -55.58
CA ILE A 15 -4.51 -3.01 -54.91
C ILE A 15 -4.02 -2.16 -53.73
N THR A 16 -3.90 -0.84 -53.91
CA THR A 16 -3.52 0.07 -52.82
C THR A 16 -4.53 0.03 -51.68
N PHE A 17 -5.84 0.06 -51.99
CA PHE A 17 -6.88 -0.06 -50.97
C PHE A 17 -6.81 -1.39 -50.21
N PHE A 18 -6.59 -2.50 -50.92
CA PHE A 18 -6.41 -3.82 -50.29
C PHE A 18 -5.18 -3.88 -49.39
N ALA A 19 -4.07 -3.23 -49.76
CA ALA A 19 -2.86 -3.20 -48.93
C ALA A 19 -3.07 -2.44 -47.61
N PHE A 20 -3.86 -1.36 -47.60
CA PHE A 20 -4.15 -0.60 -46.37
C PHE A 20 -5.05 -1.35 -45.39
N VAL A 21 -6.01 -2.15 -45.88
CA VAL A 21 -6.91 -2.93 -44.98
C VAL A 21 -6.25 -4.19 -44.39
N TYR A 22 -5.14 -4.65 -44.95
CA TYR A 22 -4.38 -5.80 -44.42
C TYR A 22 -3.30 -5.40 -43.39
N SER A 23 -3.09 -4.11 -43.14
CA SER A 23 -2.17 -3.64 -42.10
C SER A 23 -2.83 -3.63 -40.71
N CYS A 24 -3.17 -4.80 -40.19
CA CYS A 24 -3.48 -4.95 -38.77
C CYS A 24 -2.15 -4.97 -38.00
N ALA A 25 -1.80 -3.87 -37.34
CA ALA A 25 -0.75 -3.88 -36.33
C ALA A 25 -1.22 -4.79 -35.17
N ASN A 26 -0.51 -5.88 -34.92
CA ASN A 26 -0.78 -6.73 -33.76
C ASN A 26 -0.56 -5.91 -32.48
N MET A 27 -1.61 -5.66 -31.71
CA MET A 27 -1.49 -5.15 -30.35
C MET A 27 -0.87 -6.26 -29.48
N ALA A 28 0.45 -6.30 -29.43
CA ALA A 28 1.14 -7.00 -28.35
C ALA A 28 0.99 -6.13 -27.08
N SER A 29 0.50 -6.72 -26.00
CA SER A 29 0.55 -6.06 -24.69
C SER A 29 2.00 -5.81 -24.31
N PRO A 30 2.34 -4.62 -23.76
CA PRO A 30 3.68 -4.43 -23.20
C PRO A 30 3.92 -5.52 -22.14
N SER A 31 5.08 -6.16 -22.18
CA SER A 31 5.51 -6.98 -21.05
C SER A 31 5.64 -6.07 -19.83
N GLY A 32 5.17 -6.53 -18.67
CA GLY A 32 5.41 -5.83 -17.41
C GLY A 32 6.91 -5.66 -17.12
N GLY A 33 7.23 -4.87 -16.10
CA GLY A 33 8.58 -4.79 -15.56
C GLY A 33 9.00 -6.11 -14.89
N GLU A 34 10.22 -6.12 -14.35
CA GLU A 34 10.66 -7.18 -13.45
C GLU A 34 9.69 -7.30 -12.25
N TYR A 35 9.55 -8.50 -11.72
CA TYR A 35 8.73 -8.78 -10.54
C TYR A 35 9.29 -8.06 -9.31
N ASP A 36 8.46 -7.32 -8.58
CA ASP A 36 8.87 -6.66 -7.34
C ASP A 36 8.76 -7.60 -6.14
N VAL A 37 9.79 -7.59 -5.31
CA VAL A 37 9.91 -8.41 -4.09
C VAL A 37 10.10 -7.56 -2.84
N ALA A 38 10.21 -6.23 -3.00
CA ALA A 38 10.46 -5.34 -1.87
C ALA A 38 9.15 -5.03 -1.13
N PRO A 39 9.18 -5.00 0.22
CA PRO A 39 8.03 -4.54 0.99
C PRO A 39 7.92 -3.00 0.97
N PRO A 40 6.72 -2.45 1.25
CA PRO A 40 6.49 -1.02 1.27
C PRO A 40 7.29 -0.32 2.36
N LYS A 41 7.81 0.88 2.07
CA LYS A 41 8.67 1.63 2.99
C LYS A 41 7.91 2.79 3.62
N ILE A 42 8.07 2.92 4.92
CA ILE A 42 7.47 3.99 5.70
C ILE A 42 8.14 5.32 5.34
N ARG A 43 7.33 6.35 5.14
CA ARG A 43 7.75 7.74 4.92
C ARG A 43 7.57 8.61 6.15
N ARG A 44 6.43 8.50 6.82
CA ARG A 44 6.11 9.24 8.04
C ARG A 44 4.92 8.62 8.76
N ALA A 45 4.73 8.99 10.01
CA ALA A 45 3.53 8.67 10.77
C ALA A 45 2.97 9.92 11.43
N ASN A 46 1.68 9.90 11.76
CA ASN A 46 1.04 10.89 12.62
C ASN A 46 0.08 10.17 13.58
N PRO A 47 0.33 10.21 14.90
CA PRO A 47 1.50 10.79 15.58
C PRO A 47 2.84 10.23 15.07
N ASP A 48 3.93 10.96 15.32
CA ASP A 48 5.27 10.46 15.01
C ASP A 48 5.54 9.16 15.77
N PHE A 49 6.44 8.34 15.22
CA PHE A 49 6.92 7.15 15.92
C PHE A 49 7.42 7.51 17.31
N ASN A 50 6.98 6.77 18.32
CA ASN A 50 7.36 6.98 19.71
C ASN A 50 6.96 8.36 20.26
N ALA A 51 5.96 9.02 19.66
CA ALA A 51 5.47 10.32 20.13
C ALA A 51 5.01 10.25 21.59
N LEU A 52 5.27 11.32 22.33
CA LEU A 52 4.90 11.48 23.73
C LEU A 52 3.79 12.53 23.86
N ASN A 53 3.03 12.47 24.95
CA ASN A 53 1.91 13.38 25.24
C ASN A 53 0.90 13.49 24.07
N SER A 54 0.72 12.41 23.32
CA SER A 54 -0.22 12.37 22.20
C SER A 54 -1.65 12.24 22.71
N SER A 55 -2.56 13.00 22.12
CA SER A 55 -4.00 12.91 22.34
C SER A 55 -4.76 12.47 21.09
N LYS A 56 -4.06 11.91 20.10
CA LYS A 56 -4.64 11.53 18.80
C LYS A 56 -5.19 10.10 18.87
N THR A 57 -6.47 9.95 18.57
CA THR A 57 -7.14 8.65 18.45
C THR A 57 -7.00 8.03 17.06
N VAL A 58 -6.65 8.84 16.06
CA VAL A 58 -6.36 8.40 14.70
C VAL A 58 -4.86 8.40 14.48
N VAL A 59 -4.36 7.23 14.08
CA VAL A 59 -2.98 7.00 13.66
C VAL A 59 -2.97 6.85 12.14
N GLU A 60 -2.16 7.65 11.46
CA GLU A 60 -1.90 7.54 10.03
C GLU A 60 -0.43 7.23 9.79
N ILE A 61 -0.14 6.17 9.03
CA ILE A 61 1.22 5.78 8.64
C ILE A 61 1.27 5.83 7.12
N GLU A 62 2.13 6.69 6.57
CA GLU A 62 2.28 6.89 5.13
C GLU A 62 3.48 6.12 4.60
N PHE A 63 3.26 5.43 3.48
CA PHE A 63 4.22 4.58 2.78
C PHE A 63 4.65 5.21 1.46
N ASP A 64 5.69 4.64 0.86
CA ASP A 64 6.21 5.05 -0.43
C ASP A 64 5.48 4.44 -1.63
N GLU A 65 4.46 3.63 -1.39
CA GLU A 65 3.61 3.04 -2.41
C GLU A 65 2.21 2.72 -1.86
N ASN A 66 1.30 2.25 -2.72
CA ASN A 66 -0.04 1.88 -2.30
C ASN A 66 0.01 0.58 -1.52
N ILE A 67 -0.72 0.53 -0.41
CA ILE A 67 -0.72 -0.61 0.51
C ILE A 67 -2.13 -1.16 0.70
N LYS A 68 -2.18 -2.43 1.09
CA LYS A 68 -3.37 -3.12 1.56
C LYS A 68 -3.10 -3.64 2.97
N ILE A 69 -4.15 -3.70 3.79
CA ILE A 69 -4.09 -4.34 5.10
C ILE A 69 -4.86 -5.66 5.02
N GLU A 70 -4.15 -6.77 5.20
CA GLU A 70 -4.70 -8.11 5.13
C GLU A 70 -5.19 -8.59 6.50
N SER A 71 -6.40 -9.17 6.53
CA SER A 71 -7.03 -9.70 7.74
C SER A 71 -6.79 -8.87 9.00
N PRO A 72 -7.13 -7.56 9.01
CA PRO A 72 -6.79 -6.66 10.11
C PRO A 72 -7.29 -7.17 11.47
N SER A 73 -8.48 -7.75 11.53
CA SER A 73 -9.06 -8.29 12.76
C SER A 73 -8.34 -9.52 13.32
N GLU A 74 -7.52 -10.20 12.52
CA GLU A 74 -6.79 -11.41 12.91
C GLU A 74 -5.31 -11.11 13.19
N LYS A 75 -4.71 -10.23 12.38
CA LYS A 75 -3.26 -9.98 12.37
C LYS A 75 -2.84 -8.72 13.13
N VAL A 76 -3.73 -7.75 13.31
CA VAL A 76 -3.39 -6.49 13.98
C VAL A 76 -3.77 -6.55 15.46
N ILE A 77 -2.77 -6.38 16.31
CA ILE A 77 -2.90 -6.45 17.76
C ILE A 77 -2.68 -5.04 18.33
N ILE A 78 -3.65 -4.55 19.10
CA ILE A 78 -3.57 -3.24 19.77
C ILE A 78 -3.45 -3.45 21.28
N THR A 79 -2.42 -2.84 21.87
CA THR A 79 -2.18 -2.79 23.32
C THR A 79 -2.24 -1.33 23.78
N PRO A 80 -2.99 -0.98 24.84
CA PRO A 80 -3.91 -1.83 25.60
C PRO A 80 -5.08 -2.36 24.74
N PRO A 81 -5.70 -3.50 25.13
CA PRO A 81 -6.87 -4.01 24.43
C PRO A 81 -8.01 -2.99 24.38
N GLN A 82 -8.65 -2.87 23.22
CA GLN A 82 -9.77 -1.95 23.01
C GLN A 82 -11.10 -2.61 23.38
N GLN A 83 -12.00 -1.86 23.99
CA GLN A 83 -13.37 -2.28 24.29
C GLN A 83 -14.26 -2.15 23.05
N ASN A 84 -14.15 -1.02 22.33
CA ASN A 84 -14.79 -0.86 21.04
C ASN A 84 -13.83 -1.28 19.93
N MET A 85 -14.32 -2.04 18.95
CA MET A 85 -13.49 -2.48 17.84
C MET A 85 -12.91 -1.24 17.10
N PRO A 86 -11.58 -1.16 16.93
CA PRO A 86 -10.95 -0.08 16.17
C PRO A 86 -11.26 -0.22 14.68
N VAL A 87 -11.18 0.89 13.94
CA VAL A 87 -11.25 0.85 12.48
C VAL A 87 -9.84 0.80 11.92
N ILE A 88 -9.52 -0.27 11.20
CA ILE A 88 -8.20 -0.48 10.59
C ILE A 88 -8.41 -0.63 9.08
N LYS A 89 -7.83 0.27 8.30
CA LYS A 89 -7.99 0.29 6.84
C LYS A 89 -6.81 0.92 6.13
N SER A 90 -6.63 0.59 4.85
CA SER A 90 -5.74 1.34 3.97
C SER A 90 -6.50 2.40 3.18
N VAL A 91 -5.84 3.54 2.93
CA VAL A 91 -6.31 4.62 2.06
C VAL A 91 -5.16 5.02 1.13
N GLY A 92 -5.08 4.38 -0.04
CA GLY A 92 -3.97 4.56 -0.98
C GLY A 92 -2.64 4.15 -0.34
N ARG A 93 -1.76 5.13 -0.11
CA ARG A 93 -0.44 4.94 0.50
C ARG A 93 -0.44 5.02 2.03
N LYS A 94 -1.61 5.04 2.67
CA LYS A 94 -1.74 5.21 4.12
C LYS A 94 -2.35 3.99 4.78
N ALA A 95 -1.77 3.53 5.88
CA ALA A 95 -2.48 2.74 6.87
C ALA A 95 -3.14 3.70 7.89
N VAL A 96 -4.43 3.52 8.13
CA VAL A 96 -5.22 4.32 9.06
C VAL A 96 -5.77 3.40 10.14
N VAL A 97 -5.44 3.71 11.39
CA VAL A 97 -5.98 3.05 12.59
C VAL A 97 -6.70 4.08 13.43
N GLU A 98 -8.00 3.89 13.62
CA GLU A 98 -8.85 4.75 14.43
C GLU A 98 -9.26 3.97 15.69
N LEU A 99 -8.78 4.46 16.83
CA LEU A 99 -9.13 3.97 18.16
C LEU A 99 -10.45 4.63 18.58
N ASN A 100 -11.49 3.82 18.76
CA ASN A 100 -12.83 4.29 19.10
C ASN A 100 -13.05 4.49 20.60
N ASP A 101 -12.10 4.04 21.43
CA ASP A 101 -12.11 4.26 22.87
C ASP A 101 -11.45 5.60 23.24
N GLU A 102 -11.79 6.09 24.44
CA GLU A 102 -11.02 7.18 25.04
C GLU A 102 -9.61 6.71 25.40
N LEU A 103 -8.62 7.55 25.12
CA LEU A 103 -7.23 7.21 25.43
C LEU A 103 -6.99 7.27 26.95
N LEU A 104 -6.40 6.21 27.49
CA LEU A 104 -5.99 6.15 28.88
C LEU A 104 -4.82 7.12 29.12
N PRO A 105 -4.80 7.88 30.22
CA PRO A 105 -3.70 8.78 30.53
C PRO A 105 -2.43 8.00 30.86
N ASN A 106 -1.26 8.60 30.59
CA ASN A 106 0.07 8.04 30.90
C ASN A 106 0.28 6.59 30.39
N THR A 107 -0.27 6.27 29.24
CA THR A 107 -0.32 4.91 28.69
C THR A 107 0.38 4.86 27.34
N THR A 108 1.18 3.82 27.15
CA THR A 108 1.79 3.49 25.85
C THR A 108 0.82 2.64 25.05
N TYR A 109 0.51 3.12 23.86
CA TYR A 109 -0.28 2.43 22.86
C TYR A 109 0.66 1.82 21.83
N THR A 110 0.50 0.52 21.58
CA THR A 110 1.25 -0.26 20.61
C THR A 110 0.28 -0.89 19.63
N ILE A 111 0.55 -0.73 18.34
CA ILE A 111 -0.16 -1.35 17.23
C ILE A 111 0.84 -2.26 16.53
N ASP A 112 0.69 -3.55 16.73
CA ASP A 112 1.48 -4.58 16.07
C ASP A 112 0.71 -5.07 14.84
N PHE A 113 1.29 -4.85 13.66
CA PHE A 113 0.68 -5.28 12.41
C PHE A 113 1.10 -6.70 12.01
N THR A 114 2.02 -7.33 12.73
CA THR A 114 2.65 -8.61 12.34
C THR A 114 3.14 -8.53 10.89
N ASP A 115 2.43 -9.14 9.93
CA ASP A 115 2.68 -9.15 8.48
C ASP A 115 1.46 -8.62 7.68
N ALA A 116 0.57 -7.87 8.33
CA ALA A 116 -0.71 -7.46 7.75
C ALA A 116 -0.58 -6.38 6.67
N ILE A 117 0.49 -5.57 6.69
CA ILE A 117 0.70 -4.52 5.69
C ILE A 117 1.43 -5.12 4.51
N VAL A 118 0.77 -5.11 3.34
CA VAL A 118 1.34 -5.61 2.08
C VAL A 118 1.27 -4.50 1.03
N ASP A 119 2.17 -4.53 0.04
CA ASP A 119 1.98 -3.69 -1.14
C ASP A 119 0.73 -4.12 -1.92
N ASN A 120 0.19 -3.21 -2.74
CA ASN A 120 -1.07 -3.45 -3.43
C ASN A 120 -0.94 -4.34 -4.69
N ASN A 121 0.27 -4.55 -5.22
CA ASN A 121 0.51 -5.17 -6.52
C ASN A 121 0.94 -6.65 -6.39
N GLU A 122 2.07 -6.91 -5.72
CA GLU A 122 2.69 -8.22 -5.54
C GLU A 122 2.44 -8.82 -4.14
N ALA A 123 1.81 -8.05 -3.25
CA ALA A 123 1.46 -8.45 -1.88
C ALA A 123 2.67 -8.88 -1.03
N ASN A 124 3.81 -8.24 -1.24
CA ASN A 124 5.01 -8.37 -0.42
C ASN A 124 4.72 -7.82 0.99
N PRO A 125 4.79 -8.64 2.05
CA PRO A 125 4.47 -8.22 3.40
C PRO A 125 5.60 -7.43 4.04
N LEU A 126 5.24 -6.35 4.74
CA LEU A 126 6.09 -5.69 5.70
C LEU A 126 6.03 -6.46 7.03
N GLU A 127 7.02 -7.33 7.23
CA GLU A 127 7.07 -8.22 8.39
C GLU A 127 7.45 -7.51 9.71
N ASN A 128 6.87 -7.98 10.80
CA ASN A 128 7.12 -7.58 12.19
C ASN A 128 7.04 -6.07 12.42
N PHE A 129 6.09 -5.41 11.75
CA PHE A 129 5.95 -3.96 11.87
C PHE A 129 5.13 -3.57 13.09
N VAL A 130 5.77 -2.84 14.00
CA VAL A 130 5.19 -2.33 15.24
C VAL A 130 5.26 -0.82 15.26
N TYR A 131 4.14 -0.18 15.58
CA TYR A 131 4.04 1.27 15.80
C TYR A 131 3.63 1.54 17.24
N SER A 132 4.19 2.57 17.87
CA SER A 132 3.80 2.96 19.23
C SER A 132 3.85 4.47 19.48
N PHE A 133 3.05 4.90 20.45
CA PHE A 133 3.01 6.26 20.98
C PHE A 133 2.58 6.24 22.46
N SER A 134 2.77 7.35 23.18
CA SER A 134 2.35 7.50 24.57
C SER A 134 1.46 8.72 24.76
N THR A 135 0.44 8.57 25.60
CA THR A 135 -0.34 9.70 26.12
C THR A 135 0.36 10.41 27.28
N GLY A 136 1.44 9.83 27.82
CA GLY A 136 2.28 10.41 28.88
C GLY A 136 3.62 10.93 28.38
N ASP A 137 4.49 11.23 29.35
CA ASP A 137 5.83 11.80 29.14
C ASP A 137 6.92 10.76 28.81
N ARG A 138 6.57 9.48 28.76
CA ARG A 138 7.49 8.38 28.48
C ARG A 138 6.78 7.21 27.79
N LEU A 139 7.57 6.38 27.10
CA LEU A 139 7.14 5.08 26.64
C LEU A 139 7.44 4.02 27.70
N ASP A 140 6.50 3.10 27.88
CA ASP A 140 6.77 1.84 28.55
C ASP A 140 7.44 0.90 27.55
N THR A 141 8.73 0.63 27.77
CA THR A 141 9.52 -0.24 26.90
C THR A 141 9.48 -1.70 27.33
N LEU A 142 8.88 -2.00 28.49
CA LEU A 142 8.96 -3.31 29.17
C LEU A 142 10.41 -3.83 29.31
N ALA A 143 11.40 -2.95 29.22
CA ALA A 143 12.81 -3.31 29.27
C ALA A 143 13.22 -3.64 30.70
N VAL A 144 13.62 -4.89 30.93
CA VAL A 144 14.20 -5.36 32.20
C VAL A 144 15.70 -5.53 32.01
N SER A 145 16.50 -4.75 32.73
CA SER A 145 17.96 -4.89 32.77
C SER A 145 18.42 -5.42 34.13
N GLY A 146 19.38 -6.33 34.14
CA GLY A 146 20.00 -6.85 35.36
C GLY A 146 21.44 -7.30 35.12
N LYS A 147 22.26 -7.25 36.16
CA LYS A 147 23.62 -7.81 36.16
C LYS A 147 23.58 -9.12 36.94
N VAL A 148 23.84 -10.23 36.26
CA VAL A 148 24.04 -11.52 36.93
C VAL A 148 25.40 -11.47 37.65
N LEU A 149 25.41 -11.73 38.96
CA LEU A 149 26.62 -11.80 39.79
C LEU A 149 27.15 -13.22 39.88
#